data_AF-A0A0D3DUT0-F1
#
_entry.id   AF-A0A0D3DUT0-F1
#
_cell.length_a   1.000
_cell.length_b   1.000
_cell.length_c   1.000
_cell.angle_alpha   90.00
_cell.angle_beta   90.00
_cell.angle_gamma   90.00
#
_symmetry.space_group_name_H-M   'P 1'
#
loop_
_entity.id
_entity.type
_entity.pdbx_description
1 polymer ?
#
loop_
_entity_poly.entity_id
_entity_poly.type
_entity_poly.pdbx_seq_one_letter_code
_entity_poly.pdbx_strand_id
1 'polypeptide(L)'
;MTQTCPSNYPTKFEPAISSSETCPDYFRWIQQDLKVWQETGITRETLERAKPNAHFRIVIKSGRLYVDHYDKAYQTRDVFTIWGILQLLRMYPGQVPDLELLFLCHDRPGIWKKYFRKEDNATWPPPPLFHYCGHRDAYDLVFPDWSFWGWPEVNIKEWNKLSVAIKEGNKMVKWKDRVPYAYWKGNPMVSIARRNFMTCNVSDKYDPMVRLYVQDWKRETRAGFKGSNLEDQCTHRYKIYIEGNAWSVSEKYILACDSMTLLIKPEFYDFFVRSMIPMEHYWPIRPNNCVDLKFAVEWGNNNTDKAQVIGRQGSEYMLKNLEMNYVYDYMLYMLQGYGKLMKLDVTVPENATEVCSETMACPITDGGLIRQCMHDSLVTSPSVKPACNLPQPYEDGELKRFLEKQENAEREVEKWTDEYWEVQSKILQQ
;
A
#
# COMPACT_ATOMS: atom_id res chain seq x y z
N MET A 1 -5.51 -34.22 -15.25
CA MET A 1 -6.76 -34.23 -14.45
C MET A 1 -7.19 -32.78 -14.33
N THR A 2 -8.43 -32.45 -14.67
CA THR A 2 -9.00 -31.12 -14.37
C THR A 2 -8.98 -30.94 -12.86
N GLN A 3 -8.19 -29.99 -12.39
CA GLN A 3 -8.05 -29.72 -10.96
C GLN A 3 -9.34 -29.07 -10.48
N THR A 4 -9.97 -29.63 -9.46
CA THR A 4 -11.15 -29.07 -8.81
C THR A 4 -10.80 -28.60 -7.42
N CYS A 5 -11.60 -27.70 -6.86
CA CYS A 5 -11.37 -27.24 -5.51
C CYS A 5 -11.63 -28.35 -4.49
N PRO A 6 -10.70 -28.56 -3.54
CA PRO A 6 -10.88 -29.58 -2.51
C PRO A 6 -12.09 -29.26 -1.63
N SER A 7 -12.86 -30.29 -1.27
CA SER A 7 -13.97 -30.17 -0.33
C SER A 7 -13.55 -30.27 1.14
N ASN A 8 -12.27 -30.49 1.41
CA ASN A 8 -11.72 -30.81 2.74
C ASN A 8 -11.06 -29.62 3.44
N TYR A 9 -11.24 -28.40 2.95
CA TYR A 9 -10.77 -27.22 3.66
C TYR A 9 -11.46 -27.07 5.02
N PRO A 10 -10.74 -26.61 6.06
CA PRO A 10 -11.37 -26.20 7.30
C PRO A 10 -12.48 -25.19 7.00
N THR A 11 -13.63 -25.33 7.64
CA THR A 11 -14.78 -24.42 7.46
C THR A 11 -15.06 -23.59 8.71
N LYS A 12 -14.36 -23.89 9.80
CA LYS A 12 -14.47 -23.20 11.08
C LYS A 12 -13.10 -22.76 11.56
N PHE A 13 -13.09 -21.61 12.21
CA PHE A 13 -11.91 -21.05 12.84
C PHE A 13 -11.93 -21.37 14.33
N GLU A 14 -10.91 -22.09 14.79
CA GLU A 14 -10.74 -22.52 16.18
C GLU A 14 -9.32 -22.12 16.64
N PRO A 15 -9.14 -20.91 17.20
CA PRO A 15 -7.84 -20.46 17.65
C PRO A 15 -7.38 -21.26 18.87
N ALA A 16 -6.13 -21.71 18.86
CA ALA A 16 -5.54 -22.47 19.95
C ALA A 16 -4.98 -21.55 21.07
N ILE A 17 -4.79 -20.27 20.78
CA ILE A 17 -4.13 -19.30 21.66
C ILE A 17 -5.00 -18.04 21.76
N SER A 18 -5.21 -17.54 22.98
CA SER A 18 -5.81 -16.22 23.19
C SER A 18 -4.82 -15.10 22.87
N SER A 19 -5.27 -14.05 22.20
CA SER A 19 -4.47 -12.83 21.97
C SER A 19 -5.22 -11.61 22.50
N SER A 20 -4.48 -10.67 23.10
CA SER A 20 -4.98 -9.35 23.50
C SER A 20 -4.28 -8.22 22.73
N GLU A 21 -3.55 -8.57 21.67
CA GLU A 21 -2.80 -7.63 20.84
C GLU A 21 -3.76 -6.68 20.10
N THR A 22 -3.48 -5.38 20.16
CA THR A 22 -4.29 -4.36 19.47
C THR A 22 -3.78 -4.17 18.05
N CYS A 23 -4.67 -4.05 17.08
CA CYS A 23 -4.27 -3.78 15.70
C CYS A 23 -3.61 -2.40 15.58
N PRO A 24 -2.70 -2.22 14.60
CA PRO A 24 -2.13 -0.92 14.27
C PRO A 24 -3.20 0.17 14.04
N ASP A 25 -2.85 1.42 14.34
CA ASP A 25 -3.78 2.54 14.26
C ASP A 25 -4.40 2.77 12.88
N TYR A 26 -3.76 2.31 11.80
CA TYR A 26 -4.32 2.44 10.45
C TYR A 26 -5.61 1.63 10.25
N PHE A 27 -5.91 0.67 11.12
CA PHE A 27 -7.19 -0.06 11.09
C PHE A 27 -8.39 0.84 11.40
N ARG A 28 -8.18 1.96 12.11
CA ARG A 28 -9.24 2.95 12.43
C ARG A 28 -9.82 3.60 11.16
N TRP A 29 -9.09 3.53 10.04
CA TRP A 29 -9.57 4.03 8.77
C TRP A 29 -10.61 3.13 8.11
N ILE A 30 -10.68 1.84 8.45
CA ILE A 30 -11.69 0.92 7.92
C ILE A 30 -13.09 1.48 8.23
N GLN A 31 -13.33 1.90 9.49
CA GLN A 31 -14.62 2.46 9.86
C GLN A 31 -14.91 3.79 9.14
N GLN A 32 -13.88 4.60 8.89
CA GLN A 32 -14.02 5.88 8.19
C GLN A 32 -14.35 5.68 6.70
N ASP A 33 -13.72 4.72 6.03
CA ASP A 33 -13.94 4.44 4.62
C ASP A 33 -15.33 3.82 4.38
N LEU A 34 -15.77 2.96 5.29
CA LEU A 34 -17.09 2.31 5.24
C LEU A 34 -18.25 3.22 5.69
N LYS A 35 -17.96 4.36 6.33
CA LYS A 35 -18.96 5.26 6.91
C LYS A 35 -20.05 5.70 5.92
N VAL A 36 -19.68 5.86 4.65
CA VAL A 36 -20.58 6.38 3.61
C VAL A 36 -21.78 5.47 3.33
N TRP A 37 -21.69 4.17 3.64
CA TRP A 37 -22.79 3.20 3.47
C TRP A 37 -23.47 2.78 4.77
N GLN A 38 -23.12 3.36 5.93
CA GLN A 38 -23.68 2.93 7.23
C GLN A 38 -25.20 3.09 7.30
N GLU A 39 -25.74 4.18 6.77
CA GLU A 39 -27.19 4.47 6.80
C GLU A 39 -27.92 3.76 5.65
N THR A 40 -27.40 3.89 4.44
CA THR A 40 -28.04 3.40 3.21
C THR A 40 -27.89 1.90 3.03
N GLY A 41 -26.78 1.32 3.47
CA GLY A 41 -26.33 -0.01 3.08
C GLY A 41 -25.93 -0.08 1.60
N ILE A 42 -25.58 -1.29 1.15
CA ILE A 42 -25.17 -1.58 -0.22
C ILE A 42 -26.23 -2.49 -0.84
N THR A 43 -27.01 -1.94 -1.76
CA THR A 43 -28.01 -2.69 -2.53
C THR A 43 -27.39 -3.32 -3.77
N ARG A 44 -28.09 -4.29 -4.38
CA ARG A 44 -27.73 -4.86 -5.69
C ARG A 44 -27.50 -3.77 -6.73
N GLU A 45 -28.43 -2.83 -6.85
CA GLU A 45 -28.35 -1.70 -7.78
C GLU A 45 -27.11 -0.84 -7.53
N THR A 46 -26.84 -0.49 -6.27
CA THR A 46 -25.67 0.31 -5.89
C THR A 46 -24.37 -0.40 -6.24
N LEU A 47 -24.26 -1.71 -5.98
CA LEU A 47 -23.09 -2.51 -6.32
C LEU A 47 -22.87 -2.54 -7.84
N GLU A 48 -23.90 -2.82 -8.63
CA GLU A 48 -23.78 -2.93 -10.09
C GLU A 48 -23.35 -1.61 -10.77
N ARG A 49 -23.62 -0.44 -10.15
CA ARG A 49 -23.10 0.85 -10.65
C ARG A 49 -21.57 0.95 -10.65
N ALA A 50 -20.85 0.13 -9.87
CA ALA A 50 -19.38 0.10 -9.92
C ALA A 50 -18.82 -0.76 -11.07
N LYS A 51 -19.66 -1.62 -11.69
CA LYS A 51 -19.22 -2.60 -12.70
C LYS A 51 -18.45 -1.98 -13.89
N PRO A 52 -18.84 -0.81 -14.45
CA PRO A 52 -18.10 -0.20 -15.56
C PRO A 52 -16.64 0.16 -15.25
N ASN A 53 -16.29 0.29 -13.96
CA ASN A 53 -14.92 0.56 -13.52
C ASN A 53 -14.20 -0.71 -13.05
N ALA A 54 -14.90 -1.82 -12.84
CA ALA A 54 -14.34 -3.01 -12.20
C ALA A 54 -13.66 -3.92 -13.23
N HIS A 55 -12.55 -4.53 -12.84
CA HIS A 55 -11.88 -5.57 -13.61
C HIS A 55 -12.44 -6.95 -13.32
N PHE A 56 -12.90 -7.19 -12.10
CA PHE A 56 -13.55 -8.44 -11.72
C PHE A 56 -14.52 -8.24 -10.56
N ARG A 57 -15.44 -9.18 -10.43
CA ARG A 57 -16.28 -9.41 -9.27
C ARG A 57 -15.79 -10.61 -8.51
N ILE A 58 -15.75 -10.48 -7.19
CA ILE A 58 -15.58 -11.58 -6.26
C ILE A 58 -16.90 -11.86 -5.56
N VAL A 59 -17.24 -13.14 -5.44
CA VAL A 59 -18.29 -13.62 -4.54
C VAL A 59 -17.66 -14.59 -3.57
N ILE A 60 -17.80 -14.31 -2.28
CA ILE A 60 -17.48 -15.26 -1.20
C ILE A 60 -18.81 -15.81 -0.74
N LYS A 61 -19.01 -17.11 -0.85
CA LYS A 61 -20.25 -17.77 -0.44
C LYS A 61 -19.93 -19.08 0.26
N SER A 62 -20.36 -19.21 1.50
CA SER A 62 -20.09 -20.36 2.37
C SER A 62 -18.60 -20.71 2.44
N GLY A 63 -17.75 -19.67 2.54
CA GLY A 63 -16.29 -19.81 2.61
C GLY A 63 -15.59 -20.18 1.29
N ARG A 64 -16.33 -20.23 0.17
CA ARG A 64 -15.78 -20.52 -1.17
C ARG A 64 -15.69 -19.24 -1.98
N LEU A 65 -14.65 -19.11 -2.80
CA LEU A 65 -14.39 -17.94 -3.62
C LEU A 65 -14.80 -18.20 -5.08
N TYR A 66 -15.57 -17.28 -5.64
CA TYR A 66 -15.97 -17.28 -7.05
C TYR A 66 -15.55 -15.96 -7.69
N VAL A 67 -15.06 -16.03 -8.93
CA VAL A 67 -14.55 -14.86 -9.66
C VAL A 67 -15.21 -14.78 -11.03
N ASP A 68 -15.74 -13.61 -11.34
CA ASP A 68 -16.31 -13.23 -12.63
C ASP A 68 -15.46 -12.07 -13.19
N HIS A 69 -14.69 -12.33 -14.25
CA HIS A 69 -13.76 -11.37 -14.83
C HIS A 69 -14.47 -10.51 -15.88
N TYR A 70 -14.31 -9.19 -15.78
CA TYR A 70 -14.88 -8.21 -16.71
C TYR A 70 -13.87 -7.65 -17.68
N ASP A 71 -12.66 -7.37 -17.21
CA ASP A 71 -11.58 -6.84 -18.04
C ASP A 71 -10.22 -7.36 -17.58
N LYS A 72 -9.23 -7.31 -18.48
CA LYS A 72 -7.87 -7.75 -18.23
C LYS A 72 -7.14 -6.75 -17.33
N ALA A 73 -6.64 -7.21 -16.19
CA ALA A 73 -5.77 -6.40 -15.35
C ALA A 73 -4.40 -6.15 -16.00
N TYR A 74 -3.79 -5.03 -15.62
CA TYR A 74 -2.38 -4.80 -15.93
C TYR A 74 -1.54 -5.85 -15.18
N GLN A 75 -0.71 -6.63 -15.88
CA GLN A 75 0.15 -7.65 -15.26
C GLN A 75 -0.65 -8.67 -14.43
N THR A 76 -0.03 -9.36 -13.47
CA THR A 76 -0.68 -10.33 -12.58
C THR A 76 -1.36 -9.70 -11.36
N ARG A 77 -1.86 -8.45 -11.47
CA ARG A 77 -2.48 -7.74 -10.34
C ARG A 77 -3.71 -8.48 -9.83
N ASP A 78 -4.63 -8.82 -10.73
CA ASP A 78 -5.81 -9.63 -10.44
C ASP A 78 -5.43 -11.00 -9.84
N VAL A 79 -4.47 -11.70 -10.45
CA VAL A 79 -4.01 -13.02 -10.01
C VAL A 79 -3.58 -13.00 -8.53
N PHE A 80 -2.71 -12.07 -8.14
CA PHE A 80 -2.20 -12.04 -6.76
C PHE A 80 -3.16 -11.41 -5.76
N THR A 81 -4.11 -10.57 -6.20
CA THR A 81 -5.20 -10.11 -5.34
C THR A 81 -6.21 -11.21 -5.05
N ILE A 82 -6.60 -11.99 -6.06
CA ILE A 82 -7.45 -13.18 -5.88
C ILE A 82 -6.71 -14.22 -5.02
N TRP A 83 -5.43 -14.46 -5.28
CA TRP A 83 -4.58 -15.34 -4.48
C TRP A 83 -4.56 -14.91 -3.01
N GLY A 84 -4.38 -13.62 -2.73
CA GLY A 84 -4.36 -13.07 -1.39
C GLY A 84 -5.67 -13.28 -0.63
N ILE A 85 -6.81 -13.10 -1.29
CA ILE A 85 -8.12 -13.38 -0.70
C ILE A 85 -8.29 -14.88 -0.42
N LEU A 86 -7.78 -15.77 -1.28
CA LEU A 86 -7.75 -17.20 -0.96
C LEU A 86 -6.89 -17.50 0.26
N GLN A 87 -5.74 -16.85 0.39
CA GLN A 87 -4.87 -17.04 1.55
C GLN A 87 -5.55 -16.54 2.84
N LEU A 88 -6.30 -15.44 2.76
CA LEU A 88 -7.14 -14.95 3.86
C LEU A 88 -8.18 -16.00 4.28
N LEU A 89 -8.90 -16.59 3.32
CA LEU A 89 -9.92 -17.61 3.61
C LEU A 89 -9.32 -18.87 4.25
N ARG A 90 -8.07 -19.21 3.91
CA ARG A 90 -7.32 -20.30 4.54
C ARG A 90 -6.83 -19.93 5.95
N MET A 91 -6.44 -18.67 6.16
CA MET A 91 -5.96 -18.19 7.45
C MET A 91 -7.09 -18.06 8.47
N TYR A 92 -8.28 -17.61 8.04
CA TYR A 92 -9.45 -17.40 8.88
C TYR A 92 -10.71 -18.10 8.34
N PRO A 93 -10.75 -19.45 8.37
CA PRO A 93 -11.86 -20.20 7.80
C PRO A 93 -13.20 -19.87 8.45
N GLY A 94 -14.20 -19.54 7.64
CA GLY A 94 -15.55 -19.22 8.10
C GLY A 94 -15.71 -17.87 8.82
N GLN A 95 -14.66 -17.04 8.87
CA GLN A 95 -14.72 -15.70 9.48
C GLN A 95 -15.09 -14.59 8.50
N VAL A 96 -14.85 -14.79 7.20
CA VAL A 96 -15.29 -13.86 6.15
C VAL A 96 -16.76 -14.15 5.83
N PRO A 97 -17.67 -13.16 5.93
CA PRO A 97 -19.09 -13.38 5.66
C PRO A 97 -19.34 -13.63 4.17
N ASP A 98 -20.52 -14.15 3.87
CA ASP A 98 -21.01 -14.17 2.49
C ASP A 98 -21.09 -12.73 1.98
N LEU A 99 -20.42 -12.44 0.87
CA LEU A 99 -20.33 -11.09 0.32
C LEU A 99 -20.05 -11.10 -1.18
N GLU A 100 -20.34 -9.97 -1.84
CA GLU A 100 -19.96 -9.70 -3.22
C GLU A 100 -19.22 -8.37 -3.34
N LEU A 101 -18.04 -8.34 -3.96
CA LEU A 101 -17.30 -7.10 -4.18
C LEU A 101 -16.86 -6.94 -5.63
N LEU A 102 -16.65 -5.70 -6.02
CA LEU A 102 -16.08 -5.32 -7.31
C LEU A 102 -14.71 -4.70 -7.07
N PHE A 103 -13.74 -5.03 -7.93
CA PHE A 103 -12.36 -4.63 -7.74
C PHE A 103 -11.81 -3.91 -8.99
N LEU A 104 -11.18 -2.76 -8.78
CA LEU A 104 -10.45 -2.00 -9.80
C LEU A 104 -8.95 -2.31 -9.71
N CYS A 105 -8.31 -2.66 -10.82
CA CYS A 105 -6.87 -2.99 -10.85
C CYS A 105 -5.97 -1.89 -11.44
N HIS A 106 -6.53 -0.75 -11.84
CA HIS A 106 -5.75 0.37 -12.37
C HIS A 106 -5.03 1.14 -11.26
N ASP A 107 -4.33 2.22 -11.65
CA ASP A 107 -3.58 3.04 -10.72
C ASP A 107 -4.45 4.15 -10.08
N ARG A 108 -5.47 4.67 -10.79
CA ARG A 108 -6.22 5.85 -10.33
C ARG A 108 -7.60 5.46 -9.78
N PRO A 109 -8.08 6.13 -8.71
CA PRO A 109 -9.42 5.90 -8.17
C PRO A 109 -10.52 6.04 -9.22
N GLY A 110 -11.56 5.21 -9.09
CA GLY A 110 -12.71 5.17 -9.99
C GLY A 110 -13.92 5.98 -9.52
N ILE A 111 -14.09 6.17 -8.21
CA ILE A 111 -15.33 6.69 -7.61
C ILE A 111 -15.09 8.08 -7.01
N TRP A 112 -15.01 9.10 -7.87
CA TRP A 112 -14.72 10.47 -7.44
C TRP A 112 -15.91 11.16 -6.77
N LYS A 113 -15.68 11.76 -5.59
CA LYS A 113 -16.72 12.37 -4.74
C LYS A 113 -17.54 13.44 -5.47
N LYS A 114 -16.92 14.21 -6.37
CA LYS A 114 -17.58 15.26 -7.16
C LYS A 114 -18.79 14.79 -7.97
N TYR A 115 -18.91 13.49 -8.25
CA TYR A 115 -20.01 12.89 -9.01
C TYR A 115 -21.15 12.35 -8.14
N PHE A 116 -21.01 12.39 -6.81
CA PHE A 116 -21.99 11.80 -5.89
C PHE A 116 -22.38 12.83 -4.82
N ARG A 117 -23.58 13.37 -4.94
CA ARG A 117 -24.14 14.37 -4.02
C ARG A 117 -25.19 13.70 -3.15
N LYS A 118 -25.16 13.96 -1.83
CA LYS A 118 -26.10 13.34 -0.89
C LYS A 118 -27.55 13.71 -1.17
N GLU A 119 -27.76 14.88 -1.75
CA GLU A 119 -29.08 15.43 -2.07
C GLU A 119 -29.68 14.79 -3.34
N ASP A 120 -28.87 14.09 -4.12
CA ASP A 120 -29.28 13.44 -5.36
C ASP A 120 -29.45 11.93 -5.16
N ASN A 121 -30.70 11.50 -4.99
CA ASN A 121 -31.06 10.10 -4.85
C ASN A 121 -30.71 9.24 -6.08
N ALA A 122 -30.51 9.84 -7.27
CA ALA A 122 -30.13 9.08 -8.45
C ALA A 122 -28.67 8.61 -8.40
N THR A 123 -27.80 9.37 -7.72
CA THR A 123 -26.37 9.07 -7.61
C THR A 123 -25.97 8.58 -6.23
N TRP A 124 -26.67 8.97 -5.16
CA TRP A 124 -26.40 8.54 -3.79
C TRP A 124 -27.02 7.17 -3.47
N PRO A 125 -26.36 6.30 -2.67
CA PRO A 125 -24.96 6.38 -2.22
C PRO A 125 -23.98 6.03 -3.35
N PRO A 126 -22.71 6.47 -3.29
CA PRO A 126 -21.70 6.07 -4.28
C PRO A 126 -21.58 4.53 -4.35
N PRO A 127 -21.27 3.95 -5.53
CA PRO A 127 -21.05 2.50 -5.61
C PRO A 127 -19.75 2.10 -4.89
N PRO A 128 -19.74 1.01 -4.11
CA PRO A 128 -18.51 0.53 -3.50
C PRO A 128 -17.60 -0.12 -4.55
N LEU A 129 -16.33 0.27 -4.55
CA LEU A 129 -15.32 -0.27 -5.45
C LEU A 129 -14.02 -0.47 -4.68
N PHE A 130 -13.55 -1.71 -4.57
CA PHE A 130 -12.27 -2.01 -3.95
C PHE A 130 -11.13 -1.62 -4.87
N HIS A 131 -10.08 -1.06 -4.30
CA HIS A 131 -8.96 -0.53 -5.05
C HIS A 131 -7.70 -0.54 -4.19
N TYR A 132 -6.53 -0.55 -4.82
CA TYR A 132 -5.25 -0.46 -4.12
C TYR A 132 -4.89 0.99 -3.73
N CYS A 133 -5.54 1.97 -4.35
CA CYS A 133 -5.29 3.41 -4.14
C CYS A 133 -6.47 4.09 -3.47
N GLY A 134 -6.19 4.89 -2.46
CA GLY A 134 -7.10 5.92 -1.98
C GLY A 134 -6.74 7.31 -2.47
N HIS A 135 -7.72 8.21 -2.39
CA HIS A 135 -7.54 9.65 -2.57
C HIS A 135 -8.57 10.38 -1.69
N ARG A 136 -8.22 11.56 -1.17
CA ARG A 136 -9.12 12.32 -0.26
C ARG A 136 -10.47 12.66 -0.89
N ASP A 137 -10.49 12.83 -2.21
CA ASP A 137 -11.64 13.17 -3.04
C ASP A 137 -12.25 11.97 -3.79
N ALA A 138 -11.98 10.74 -3.34
CA ALA A 138 -12.58 9.51 -3.86
C ALA A 138 -13.25 8.68 -2.75
N TYR A 139 -14.16 7.79 -3.14
CA TYR A 139 -14.86 6.84 -2.26
C TYR A 139 -14.37 5.39 -2.43
N ASP A 140 -13.37 5.14 -3.28
CA ASP A 140 -12.76 3.82 -3.45
C ASP A 140 -12.30 3.24 -2.10
N LEU A 141 -12.54 1.95 -1.93
CA LEU A 141 -12.26 1.20 -0.72
C LEU A 141 -10.84 0.63 -0.78
N VAL A 142 -9.92 1.21 0.00
CA VAL A 142 -8.51 0.85 -0.05
C VAL A 142 -8.26 -0.54 0.52
N PHE A 143 -7.58 -1.36 -0.25
CA PHE A 143 -7.28 -2.75 0.05
C PHE A 143 -5.80 -3.06 -0.23
N PRO A 144 -5.15 -3.98 0.50
CA PRO A 144 -3.75 -4.31 0.26
C PRO A 144 -3.46 -4.68 -1.21
N ASP A 145 -2.38 -4.12 -1.75
CA ASP A 145 -1.97 -4.37 -3.11
C ASP A 145 -1.53 -5.84 -3.36
N TRP A 146 -1.49 -6.26 -4.61
CA TRP A 146 -1.11 -7.62 -5.00
C TRP A 146 0.33 -7.99 -4.62
N SER A 147 1.21 -7.01 -4.47
CA SER A 147 2.64 -7.22 -4.26
C SER A 147 2.99 -7.72 -2.85
N PHE A 148 2.04 -7.72 -1.91
CA PHE A 148 2.20 -8.41 -0.63
C PHE A 148 2.42 -9.93 -0.83
N TRP A 149 1.82 -10.53 -1.85
CA TRP A 149 2.03 -11.93 -2.23
C TRP A 149 3.06 -12.13 -3.34
N GLY A 150 3.60 -11.03 -3.87
CA GLY A 150 4.66 -11.01 -4.88
C GLY A 150 4.28 -10.25 -6.15
N TRP A 151 5.30 -9.82 -6.90
CA TRP A 151 5.13 -9.16 -8.20
C TRP A 151 6.14 -9.73 -9.21
N PRO A 152 5.77 -10.84 -9.89
CA PRO A 152 6.67 -11.61 -10.73
C PRO A 152 7.31 -10.82 -11.87
N GLU A 153 6.59 -9.90 -12.50
CA GLU A 153 7.07 -9.16 -13.68
C GLU A 153 8.28 -8.28 -13.40
N VAL A 154 8.48 -7.92 -12.13
CA VAL A 154 9.59 -7.11 -11.65
C VAL A 154 10.40 -7.80 -10.55
N ASN A 155 10.22 -9.12 -10.42
CA ASN A 155 10.95 -9.99 -9.48
C ASN A 155 10.91 -9.52 -8.03
N ILE A 156 9.75 -9.01 -7.60
CA ILE A 156 9.53 -8.64 -6.20
C ILE A 156 8.98 -9.87 -5.46
N LYS A 157 9.70 -10.24 -4.40
CA LYS A 157 9.34 -11.35 -3.51
C LYS A 157 8.08 -11.01 -2.72
N GLU A 158 7.40 -12.03 -2.21
CA GLU A 158 6.33 -11.81 -1.22
C GLU A 158 6.87 -11.13 0.04
N TRP A 159 5.99 -10.44 0.77
CA TRP A 159 6.39 -9.46 1.78
C TRP A 159 7.12 -10.06 3.00
N ASN A 160 6.81 -11.27 3.46
CA ASN A 160 7.55 -11.88 4.58
C ASN A 160 9.03 -12.09 4.23
N LYS A 161 9.31 -12.71 3.08
CA LYS A 161 10.68 -12.89 2.58
C LYS A 161 11.36 -11.55 2.29
N LEU A 162 10.65 -10.61 1.68
CA LEU A 162 11.23 -9.33 1.30
C LEU A 162 11.55 -8.44 2.51
N SER A 163 10.65 -8.35 3.48
CA SER A 163 10.85 -7.58 4.72
C SER A 163 12.05 -8.10 5.52
N VAL A 164 12.22 -9.43 5.61
CA VAL A 164 13.42 -10.05 6.20
C VAL A 164 14.67 -9.68 5.41
N ALA A 165 14.64 -9.78 4.07
CA ALA A 165 15.78 -9.42 3.23
C ALA A 165 16.17 -7.93 3.38
N ILE A 166 15.20 -7.02 3.41
CA ILE A 166 15.42 -5.58 3.65
C ILE A 166 15.99 -5.35 5.05
N LYS A 167 15.46 -6.03 6.08
CA LYS A 167 15.96 -5.92 7.45
C LYS A 167 17.42 -6.36 7.57
N GLU A 168 17.84 -7.40 6.85
CA GLU A 168 19.25 -7.79 6.77
C GLU A 168 20.07 -6.80 5.92
N GLY A 169 19.52 -6.33 4.80
CA GLY A 169 20.13 -5.29 3.97
C GLY A 169 20.45 -4.01 4.75
N ASN A 170 19.56 -3.61 5.66
CA ASN A 170 19.73 -2.44 6.52
C ASN A 170 20.98 -2.54 7.44
N LYS A 171 21.42 -3.76 7.76
CA LYS A 171 22.58 -4.03 8.63
C LYS A 171 23.91 -4.05 7.87
N MET A 172 23.89 -4.11 6.53
CA MET A 172 25.11 -4.21 5.73
C MET A 172 26.03 -3.00 5.91
N VAL A 173 25.44 -1.81 6.06
CA VAL A 173 26.17 -0.57 6.31
C VAL A 173 25.57 0.10 7.54
N LYS A 174 26.40 0.34 8.56
CA LYS A 174 25.98 1.09 9.76
C LYS A 174 25.39 2.43 9.31
N TRP A 175 24.29 2.85 9.92
CA TRP A 175 23.55 4.03 9.48
C TRP A 175 24.43 5.28 9.31
N LYS A 176 25.34 5.53 10.26
CA LYS A 176 26.28 6.67 10.23
C LYS A 176 27.29 6.60 9.09
N ASP A 177 27.57 5.41 8.56
CA ASP A 177 28.52 5.18 7.45
C ASP A 177 27.82 5.16 6.08
N ARG A 178 26.48 5.26 6.04
CA ARG A 178 25.71 5.33 4.79
C ARG A 178 26.02 6.63 4.03
N VAL A 179 25.88 6.57 2.71
CA VAL A 179 26.13 7.71 1.82
C VAL A 179 25.23 8.89 2.22
N PRO A 180 25.78 10.09 2.49
CA PRO A 180 25.05 11.22 3.05
C PRO A 180 24.27 12.04 2.01
N TYR A 181 23.68 11.35 1.03
CA TYR A 181 22.94 11.92 -0.10
C TYR A 181 21.54 11.34 -0.16
N ALA A 182 20.59 12.11 -0.69
CA ALA A 182 19.29 11.58 -1.03
C ALA A 182 19.37 10.68 -2.26
N TYR A 183 18.68 9.55 -2.19
CA TYR A 183 18.70 8.54 -3.24
C TYR A 183 17.30 8.20 -3.74
N TRP A 184 17.16 8.15 -5.05
CA TRP A 184 16.00 7.57 -5.71
C TRP A 184 16.42 6.75 -6.93
N LYS A 185 15.77 5.60 -7.11
CA LYS A 185 15.85 4.80 -8.33
C LYS A 185 14.45 4.38 -8.74
N GLY A 186 14.05 4.71 -9.96
CA GLY A 186 12.71 4.38 -10.44
C GLY A 186 12.49 4.75 -11.89
N ASN A 187 11.34 4.37 -12.44
CA ASN A 187 10.98 4.72 -13.80
C ASN A 187 10.44 6.16 -13.83
N PRO A 188 11.13 7.13 -14.47
CA PRO A 188 10.66 8.51 -14.51
C PRO A 188 9.52 8.72 -15.52
N MET A 189 9.29 7.79 -16.44
CA MET A 189 8.37 8.00 -17.55
C MET A 189 6.89 7.87 -17.17
N VAL A 190 6.58 7.41 -15.96
CA VAL A 190 5.21 7.13 -15.48
C VAL A 190 4.49 8.33 -14.89
N SER A 191 5.18 9.44 -14.62
CA SER A 191 4.54 10.68 -14.13
C SER A 191 5.35 11.92 -14.47
N ILE A 192 4.66 13.05 -14.64
CA ILE A 192 5.32 14.34 -14.90
C ILE A 192 6.19 14.74 -13.70
N ALA A 193 5.70 14.52 -12.48
CA ALA A 193 6.46 14.78 -11.26
C ALA A 193 7.82 14.08 -11.27
N ARG A 194 7.89 12.79 -11.61
CA ARG A 194 9.16 12.06 -11.70
C ARG A 194 10.06 12.56 -12.83
N ARG A 195 9.52 12.98 -13.98
CA ARG A 195 10.33 13.57 -15.06
C ARG A 195 10.97 14.89 -14.63
N ASN A 196 10.17 15.79 -14.06
CA ASN A 196 10.65 17.06 -13.53
C ASN A 196 11.69 16.84 -12.43
N PHE A 197 11.50 15.77 -11.65
CA PHE A 197 12.44 15.39 -10.62
C PHE A 197 13.80 14.95 -11.16
N MET A 198 13.86 14.32 -12.34
CA MET A 198 15.15 13.95 -12.95
C MET A 198 16.02 15.16 -13.33
N THR A 199 15.41 16.34 -13.51
CA THR A 199 16.13 17.59 -13.78
C THR A 199 16.44 18.38 -12.51
N CYS A 200 16.42 17.72 -11.35
CA CYS A 200 16.60 18.37 -10.07
C CYS A 200 17.97 19.05 -9.96
N ASN A 201 17.95 20.38 -10.06
CA ASN A 201 19.10 21.24 -9.92
C ASN A 201 18.70 22.43 -9.04
N VAL A 202 19.54 22.78 -8.07
CA VAL A 202 19.33 23.95 -7.20
C VAL A 202 20.03 25.17 -7.81
N SER A 203 21.28 24.99 -8.25
CA SER A 203 22.03 25.94 -9.09
C SER A 203 23.32 25.28 -9.59
N ASP A 204 23.95 25.84 -10.61
CA ASP A 204 25.26 25.37 -11.09
C ASP A 204 26.40 25.52 -10.04
N LYS A 205 26.16 26.28 -8.97
CA LYS A 205 27.12 26.51 -7.87
C LYS A 205 26.99 25.52 -6.72
N TYR A 206 25.93 24.72 -6.66
CA TYR A 206 25.62 23.85 -5.52
C TYR A 206 25.49 22.39 -5.93
N ASP A 207 26.11 21.48 -5.16
CA ASP A 207 25.72 20.07 -5.23
C ASP A 207 24.26 19.96 -4.77
N PRO A 208 23.34 19.40 -5.60
CA PRO A 208 21.96 19.20 -5.21
C PRO A 208 21.82 18.23 -4.04
N MET A 209 22.87 17.47 -3.70
CA MET A 209 22.87 16.43 -2.65
C MET A 209 21.86 15.30 -2.90
N VAL A 210 21.51 15.11 -4.16
CA VAL A 210 20.56 14.11 -4.64
C VAL A 210 21.24 13.22 -5.68
N ARG A 211 20.92 11.93 -5.65
CA ARG A 211 21.38 10.89 -6.57
C ARG A 211 20.17 10.17 -7.16
N LEU A 212 19.88 10.43 -8.42
CA LEU A 212 18.70 9.93 -9.13
C LEU A 212 19.12 8.96 -10.24
N TYR A 213 18.48 7.80 -10.27
CA TYR A 213 18.80 6.75 -11.24
C TYR A 213 17.55 6.26 -11.95
N VAL A 214 17.66 6.09 -13.27
CA VAL A 214 16.58 5.54 -14.10
C VAL A 214 16.52 4.03 -13.89
N GLN A 215 15.34 3.53 -13.51
CA GLN A 215 15.02 2.11 -13.50
C GLN A 215 14.38 1.74 -14.84
N ASP A 216 15.16 1.09 -15.71
CA ASP A 216 14.67 0.52 -16.97
C ASP A 216 14.33 -0.96 -16.78
N TRP A 217 13.04 -1.26 -16.64
CA TRP A 217 12.56 -2.62 -16.44
C TRP A 217 12.86 -3.55 -17.63
N LYS A 218 12.86 -3.05 -18.88
CA LYS A 218 13.22 -3.87 -20.05
C LYS A 218 14.69 -4.29 -20.00
N ARG A 219 15.56 -3.43 -19.47
CA ARG A 219 16.97 -3.76 -19.25
C ARG A 219 17.14 -4.72 -18.08
N GLU A 220 16.46 -4.50 -16.95
CA GLU A 220 16.55 -5.40 -15.79
C GLU A 220 16.05 -6.80 -16.11
N THR A 221 14.92 -6.95 -16.80
CA THR A 221 14.39 -8.27 -17.19
C THR A 221 15.42 -9.04 -18.02
N ARG A 222 16.10 -8.38 -18.97
CA ARG A 222 17.17 -9.01 -19.77
C ARG A 222 18.44 -9.33 -18.97
N ALA A 223 18.70 -8.56 -17.91
CA ALA A 223 19.85 -8.77 -17.02
C ALA A 223 19.55 -9.74 -15.86
N GLY A 224 18.32 -10.27 -15.77
CA GLY A 224 17.88 -11.13 -14.67
C GLY A 224 17.75 -10.38 -13.33
N PHE A 225 17.33 -9.11 -13.36
CA PHE A 225 17.03 -8.27 -12.18
C PHE A 225 18.20 -8.02 -11.22
N LYS A 226 19.44 -8.31 -11.62
CA LYS A 226 20.64 -8.17 -10.78
C LYS A 226 20.85 -6.74 -10.25
N GLY A 227 20.31 -5.72 -10.91
CA GLY A 227 20.44 -4.33 -10.50
C GLY A 227 19.26 -3.78 -9.71
N SER A 228 18.18 -4.56 -9.52
CA SER A 228 16.90 -4.05 -8.99
C SER A 228 16.44 -4.71 -7.68
N ASN A 229 17.28 -5.53 -7.04
CA ASN A 229 17.02 -6.01 -5.69
C ASN A 229 16.80 -4.83 -4.74
N LEU A 230 15.80 -4.92 -3.88
CA LEU A 230 15.42 -3.81 -3.00
C LEU A 230 16.28 -3.77 -1.74
N GLU A 231 16.66 -4.94 -1.23
CA GLU A 231 17.55 -5.12 -0.08
C GLU A 231 18.94 -4.48 -0.29
N ASP A 232 19.39 -4.39 -1.54
CA ASP A 232 20.69 -3.79 -1.92
C ASP A 232 20.63 -2.25 -2.01
N GLN A 233 19.44 -1.65 -1.90
CA GLN A 233 19.23 -0.21 -2.11
C GLN A 233 19.14 0.62 -0.84
N CYS A 234 19.37 0.02 0.34
CA CYS A 234 19.32 0.69 1.65
C CYS A 234 20.71 1.23 2.08
N THR A 235 21.43 1.85 1.15
CA THR A 235 22.85 2.27 1.32
C THR A 235 23.04 3.76 1.58
N HIS A 236 21.97 4.55 1.50
CA HIS A 236 21.99 6.01 1.64
C HIS A 236 21.25 6.42 2.92
N ARG A 237 21.67 7.52 3.54
CA ARG A 237 20.99 8.05 4.75
C ARG A 237 19.56 8.49 4.46
N TYR A 238 19.30 8.96 3.24
CA TYR A 238 18.00 9.49 2.82
C TYR A 238 17.49 8.79 1.57
N LYS A 239 16.21 8.38 1.61
CA LYS A 239 15.53 7.73 0.48
C LYS A 239 14.35 8.58 0.07
N ILE A 240 14.21 8.87 -1.21
CA ILE A 240 13.08 9.69 -1.69
C ILE A 240 11.92 8.78 -2.04
N TYR A 241 10.73 9.12 -1.60
CA TYR A 241 9.49 8.60 -2.15
C TYR A 241 8.82 9.66 -3.02
N ILE A 242 8.40 9.24 -4.22
CA ILE A 242 7.67 10.06 -5.17
C ILE A 242 6.66 9.19 -5.91
N GLU A 243 5.44 9.72 -6.05
CA GLU A 243 4.35 9.03 -6.72
C GLU A 243 4.63 8.72 -8.19
N GLY A 244 4.01 7.66 -8.66
CA GLY A 244 4.00 7.27 -10.06
C GLY A 244 2.81 7.88 -10.77
N ASN A 245 2.09 7.06 -11.55
CA ASN A 245 0.83 7.47 -12.17
C ASN A 245 -0.29 7.77 -11.14
N ALA A 246 -0.14 7.17 -9.94
CA ALA A 246 -0.86 7.43 -8.69
C ALA A 246 0.07 7.02 -7.52
N TRP A 247 -0.45 6.37 -6.47
CA TRP A 247 0.40 5.75 -5.45
C TRP A 247 1.45 4.82 -6.08
N SER A 248 2.61 4.68 -5.44
CA SER A 248 3.68 3.82 -5.92
C SER A 248 3.93 2.68 -4.94
N VAL A 249 3.82 1.45 -5.43
CA VAL A 249 4.09 0.20 -4.69
C VAL A 249 5.44 0.23 -3.93
N SER A 250 6.39 1.04 -4.41
CA SER A 250 7.70 1.25 -3.78
C SER A 250 7.66 1.90 -2.39
N GLU A 251 6.55 2.51 -1.98
CA GLU A 251 6.41 3.24 -0.71
C GLU A 251 6.85 2.40 0.50
N LYS A 252 6.23 1.24 0.69
CA LYS A 252 6.53 0.34 1.81
C LYS A 252 7.99 -0.14 1.82
N TYR A 253 8.57 -0.36 0.64
CA TYR A 253 9.97 -0.80 0.52
C TYR A 253 10.96 0.31 0.86
N ILE A 254 10.66 1.54 0.42
CA ILE A 254 11.47 2.73 0.71
C ILE A 254 11.45 3.03 2.20
N LEU A 255 10.26 3.04 2.81
CA LEU A 255 10.09 3.29 4.24
C LEU A 255 10.77 2.20 5.09
N ALA A 256 10.83 0.96 4.62
CA ALA A 256 11.49 -0.14 5.32
C ALA A 256 13.03 -0.09 5.32
N CYS A 257 13.68 0.79 4.53
CA CYS A 257 15.15 0.82 4.38
C CYS A 257 15.95 1.40 5.58
N ASP A 258 15.31 1.75 6.70
CA ASP A 258 15.97 2.43 7.84
C ASP A 258 16.73 3.69 7.40
N SER A 259 16.29 4.31 6.31
CA SER A 259 16.76 5.61 5.84
C SER A 259 15.70 6.64 6.22
N MET A 260 16.10 7.87 6.53
CA MET A 260 15.12 8.94 6.68
C MET A 260 14.43 9.15 5.33
N THR A 261 13.17 8.74 5.24
CA THR A 261 12.42 8.82 3.99
C THR A 261 12.02 10.26 3.74
N LEU A 262 12.46 10.82 2.63
CA LEU A 262 12.04 12.12 2.12
C LEU A 262 10.79 11.90 1.28
N LEU A 263 9.64 12.09 1.89
CA LEU A 263 8.34 11.76 1.32
C LEU A 263 7.78 13.01 0.62
N ILE A 264 7.83 13.01 -0.72
CA ILE A 264 7.20 14.06 -1.51
C ILE A 264 5.70 13.97 -1.29
N LYS A 265 5.09 15.08 -0.86
CA LYS A 265 3.69 15.18 -0.44
C LYS A 265 2.79 14.44 -1.44
N PRO A 266 2.16 13.32 -1.03
CA PRO A 266 1.44 12.46 -1.93
C PRO A 266 0.00 12.97 -2.11
N GLU A 267 -0.56 12.77 -3.29
CA GLU A 267 -1.99 12.98 -3.54
C GLU A 267 -2.80 11.73 -3.19
N PHE A 268 -2.16 10.57 -3.32
CA PHE A 268 -2.72 9.25 -3.17
C PHE A 268 -2.19 8.56 -1.91
N TYR A 269 -2.92 7.56 -1.43
CA TYR A 269 -2.47 6.78 -0.27
C TYR A 269 -2.80 5.30 -0.40
N ASP A 270 -1.96 4.48 0.22
CA ASP A 270 -2.24 3.09 0.53
C ASP A 270 -2.90 2.98 1.93
N PHE A 271 -3.35 1.79 2.33
CA PHE A 271 -4.17 1.60 3.53
C PHE A 271 -3.43 1.97 4.84
N PHE A 272 -2.11 1.87 4.86
CA PHE A 272 -1.31 2.02 6.08
C PHE A 272 -0.70 3.41 6.30
N VAL A 273 -0.51 4.19 5.24
CA VAL A 273 0.31 5.43 5.30
C VAL A 273 -0.42 6.57 6.01
N ARG A 274 -1.77 6.55 6.00
CA ARG A 274 -2.60 7.61 6.60
C ARG A 274 -2.36 7.82 8.10
N SER A 275 -1.88 6.81 8.81
CA SER A 275 -1.57 6.91 10.25
C SER A 275 -0.10 7.28 10.53
N MET A 276 0.70 7.56 9.51
CA MET A 276 2.09 7.98 9.69
C MET A 276 2.20 9.49 9.97
N ILE A 277 3.15 9.91 10.79
CA ILE A 277 3.29 11.29 11.25
C ILE A 277 4.58 11.89 10.66
N PRO A 278 4.52 13.06 9.99
CA PRO A 278 5.70 13.80 9.55
C PRO A 278 6.64 14.11 10.72
N MET A 279 7.95 14.09 10.47
CA MET A 279 9.04 14.20 11.44
C MET A 279 9.11 13.10 12.51
N GLU A 280 8.16 12.17 12.54
CA GLU A 280 8.24 10.95 13.36
C GLU A 280 8.65 9.77 12.49
N HIS A 281 7.92 9.51 11.40
CA HIS A 281 8.18 8.37 10.52
C HIS A 281 8.87 8.73 9.21
N TYR A 282 8.74 9.98 8.75
CA TYR A 282 9.31 10.45 7.49
C TYR A 282 9.54 11.98 7.53
N TRP A 283 10.32 12.49 6.58
CA TRP A 283 10.51 13.92 6.37
C TRP A 283 9.65 14.41 5.19
N PRO A 284 8.71 15.35 5.39
CA PRO A 284 7.84 15.83 4.32
C PRO A 284 8.58 16.75 3.35
N ILE A 285 8.24 16.66 2.06
CA ILE A 285 8.82 17.48 0.98
C ILE A 285 7.69 18.05 0.11
N ARG A 286 7.75 19.35 -0.23
CA ARG A 286 6.74 19.97 -1.11
C ARG A 286 6.80 19.36 -2.53
N PRO A 287 5.67 19.29 -3.25
CA PRO A 287 5.65 18.80 -4.62
C PRO A 287 6.60 19.59 -5.54
N ASN A 288 7.33 18.89 -6.41
CA ASN A 288 8.24 19.48 -7.40
C ASN A 288 9.32 20.42 -6.83
N ASN A 289 9.78 20.19 -5.59
CA ASN A 289 10.71 21.09 -4.92
C ASN A 289 12.07 20.44 -4.61
N CYS A 290 13.09 20.80 -5.40
CA CYS A 290 14.48 20.37 -5.22
C CYS A 290 15.22 21.07 -4.08
N VAL A 291 14.80 22.29 -3.80
CA VAL A 291 15.35 23.17 -2.76
C VAL A 291 15.03 22.58 -1.37
N ASP A 292 13.83 22.02 -1.22
CA ASP A 292 13.41 21.27 -0.01
C ASP A 292 14.24 20.02 0.23
N LEU A 293 14.56 19.25 -0.81
CA LEU A 293 15.36 18.04 -0.65
C LEU A 293 16.79 18.34 -0.24
N LYS A 294 17.39 19.35 -0.88
CA LYS A 294 18.72 19.79 -0.50
C LYS A 294 18.73 20.23 0.96
N PHE A 295 17.75 21.04 1.37
CA PHE A 295 17.59 21.44 2.77
C PHE A 295 17.43 20.23 3.70
N ALA A 296 16.56 19.28 3.38
CA ALA A 296 16.34 18.08 4.19
C ALA A 296 17.64 17.25 4.38
N VAL A 297 18.44 17.12 3.33
CA VAL A 297 19.73 16.42 3.37
C VAL A 297 20.76 17.18 4.19
N GLU A 298 20.86 18.50 4.03
CA GLU A 298 21.77 19.34 4.82
C GLU A 298 21.38 19.35 6.30
N TRP A 299 20.09 19.54 6.59
CA TRP A 299 19.54 19.43 7.93
C TRP A 299 19.85 18.06 8.54
N GLY A 300 19.58 16.99 7.80
CA GLY A 300 19.80 15.62 8.29
C GLY A 300 21.28 15.34 8.57
N ASN A 301 22.19 15.83 7.73
CA ASN A 301 23.62 15.65 7.92
C ASN A 301 24.12 16.43 9.14
N ASN A 302 23.58 17.63 9.38
CA ASN A 302 23.88 18.44 10.56
C ASN A 302 23.17 17.93 11.84
N ASN A 303 22.09 17.15 11.69
CA ASN A 303 21.30 16.57 12.78
C ASN A 303 21.28 15.03 12.68
N THR A 304 22.45 14.44 12.43
CA THR A 304 22.64 13.02 12.08
C THR A 304 21.87 12.07 13.01
N ASP A 305 21.94 12.27 14.34
CA ASP A 305 21.23 11.40 15.29
C ASP A 305 19.69 11.55 15.21
N LYS A 306 19.16 12.75 14.95
CA LYS A 306 17.72 12.96 14.76
C LYS A 306 17.23 12.34 13.46
N ALA A 307 17.97 12.52 12.37
CA ALA A 307 17.65 11.91 11.09
C ALA A 307 17.65 10.37 11.18
N GLN A 308 18.58 9.78 11.94
CA GLN A 308 18.59 8.35 12.22
C GLN A 308 17.32 7.90 12.96
N VAL A 309 16.88 8.65 13.96
CA VAL A 309 15.66 8.33 14.70
C VAL A 309 14.44 8.33 13.78
N ILE A 310 14.28 9.33 12.91
CA ILE A 310 13.17 9.40 11.95
C ILE A 310 13.18 8.19 11.01
N GLY A 311 14.33 7.88 10.41
CA GLY A 311 14.48 6.72 9.53
C GLY A 311 14.15 5.39 10.22
N ARG A 312 14.64 5.23 11.46
CA ARG A 312 14.35 4.04 12.27
C ARG A 312 12.87 3.92 12.59
N GLN A 313 12.22 4.98 13.06
CA GLN A 313 10.79 4.96 13.39
C GLN A 313 9.92 4.64 12.17
N GLY A 314 10.23 5.21 11.00
CA GLY A 314 9.56 4.86 9.75
C GLY A 314 9.72 3.39 9.37
N SER A 315 10.94 2.88 9.44
CA SER A 315 11.22 1.47 9.12
C SER A 315 10.64 0.49 10.13
N GLU A 316 10.65 0.82 11.43
CA GLU A 316 10.01 0.01 12.46
C GLU A 316 8.51 -0.03 12.29
N TYR A 317 7.87 1.10 11.95
CA TYR A 317 6.45 1.13 11.64
C TYR A 317 6.14 0.19 10.46
N MET A 318 6.93 0.21 9.38
CA MET A 318 6.75 -0.74 8.27
C MET A 318 6.99 -2.20 8.69
N LEU A 319 8.11 -2.49 9.33
CA LEU A 319 8.53 -3.87 9.58
C LEU A 319 7.74 -4.56 10.71
N LYS A 320 7.12 -3.80 11.62
CA LYS A 320 6.30 -4.32 12.72
C LYS A 320 4.80 -4.25 12.42
N ASN A 321 4.33 -3.12 11.89
CA ASN A 321 2.89 -2.90 11.72
C ASN A 321 2.36 -3.40 10.37
N LEU A 322 3.22 -3.80 9.43
CA LEU A 322 2.81 -4.42 8.17
C LEU A 322 3.22 -5.90 8.06
N GLU A 323 3.51 -6.58 9.18
CA GLU A 323 3.67 -8.04 9.13
C GLU A 323 2.44 -8.71 8.48
N MET A 324 2.62 -9.82 7.77
CA MET A 324 1.53 -10.41 6.97
C MET A 324 0.30 -10.80 7.79
N ASN A 325 0.43 -11.10 9.09
CA ASN A 325 -0.71 -11.26 9.99
C ASN A 325 -1.57 -9.99 10.04
N TYR A 326 -0.98 -8.80 10.17
CA TYR A 326 -1.71 -7.53 10.17
C TYR A 326 -2.29 -7.18 8.80
N VAL A 327 -1.65 -7.62 7.71
CA VAL A 327 -2.23 -7.49 6.36
C VAL A 327 -3.50 -8.33 6.25
N TYR A 328 -3.46 -9.60 6.67
CA TYR A 328 -4.64 -10.45 6.68
C TYR A 328 -5.72 -9.99 7.67
N ASP A 329 -5.34 -9.50 8.85
CA ASP A 329 -6.28 -8.94 9.82
C ASP A 329 -6.99 -7.71 9.26
N TYR A 330 -6.27 -6.83 8.56
CA TYR A 330 -6.86 -5.66 7.90
C TYR A 330 -7.86 -6.10 6.82
N MET A 331 -7.48 -7.06 5.97
CA MET A 331 -8.39 -7.62 4.97
C MET A 331 -9.63 -8.25 5.61
N LEU A 332 -9.47 -9.00 6.70
CA LEU A 332 -10.57 -9.62 7.44
C LEU A 332 -11.55 -8.57 7.94
N TYR A 333 -11.07 -7.57 8.67
CA TYR A 333 -11.93 -6.53 9.24
C TYR A 333 -12.57 -5.65 8.16
N MET A 334 -11.86 -5.37 7.07
CA MET A 334 -12.41 -4.66 5.93
C MET A 334 -13.57 -5.43 5.30
N LEU A 335 -13.41 -6.72 5.04
CA LEU A 335 -14.44 -7.57 4.45
C LEU A 335 -15.61 -7.85 5.41
N GLN A 336 -15.34 -8.04 6.70
CA GLN A 336 -16.38 -8.18 7.73
C GLN A 336 -17.22 -6.90 7.88
N GLY A 337 -16.55 -5.74 7.92
CA GLY A 337 -17.22 -4.44 7.98
C GLY A 337 -18.06 -4.19 6.73
N TYR A 338 -17.49 -4.46 5.55
CA TYR A 338 -18.17 -4.33 4.26
C TYR A 338 -19.37 -5.28 4.13
N GLY A 339 -19.22 -6.56 4.48
CA GLY A 339 -20.30 -7.56 4.42
C GLY A 339 -21.50 -7.20 5.31
N LYS A 340 -21.27 -6.60 6.48
CA LYS A 340 -22.36 -6.11 7.35
C LYS A 340 -23.23 -5.01 6.72
N LEU A 341 -22.71 -4.31 5.71
CA LEU A 341 -23.43 -3.24 5.03
C LEU A 341 -24.26 -3.74 3.85
N MET A 342 -24.13 -5.01 3.46
CA MET A 342 -24.87 -5.57 2.34
C MET A 342 -26.36 -5.72 2.65
N LYS A 343 -27.19 -5.13 1.77
CA LYS A 343 -28.64 -5.25 1.73
C LYS A 343 -29.04 -5.93 0.42
N LEU A 344 -28.46 -7.09 0.16
CA LEU A 344 -28.68 -7.92 -1.02
C LEU A 344 -28.47 -9.40 -0.67
N ASP A 345 -29.17 -10.28 -1.37
CA ASP A 345 -28.93 -11.72 -1.29
C ASP A 345 -27.69 -12.07 -2.11
N VAL A 346 -26.66 -12.63 -1.47
CA VAL A 346 -25.41 -13.00 -2.12
C VAL A 346 -25.61 -14.19 -3.06
N THR A 347 -25.44 -13.97 -4.35
CA THR A 347 -25.62 -14.98 -5.41
C THR A 347 -24.37 -15.08 -6.27
N VAL A 348 -24.09 -16.29 -6.76
CA VAL A 348 -22.97 -16.54 -7.67
C VAL A 348 -23.47 -16.30 -9.09
N PRO A 349 -22.92 -15.33 -9.85
CA PRO A 349 -23.28 -15.10 -11.24
C PRO A 349 -22.98 -16.32 -12.12
N GLU A 350 -23.73 -16.50 -13.21
CA GLU A 350 -23.54 -17.64 -14.13
C GLU A 350 -22.13 -17.69 -14.76
N ASN A 351 -21.53 -16.53 -15.00
CA ASN A 351 -20.18 -16.42 -15.57
C ASN A 351 -19.07 -16.57 -14.52
N ALA A 352 -19.41 -16.62 -13.23
CA ALA A 352 -18.41 -16.73 -12.17
C ALA A 352 -17.86 -18.16 -12.09
N THR A 353 -16.55 -18.27 -11.95
CA THR A 353 -15.86 -19.55 -11.77
C THR A 353 -15.40 -19.69 -10.33
N GLU A 354 -15.57 -20.88 -9.76
CA GLU A 354 -15.00 -21.18 -8.46
C GLU A 354 -13.48 -21.27 -8.55
N VAL A 355 -12.78 -20.61 -7.63
CA VAL A 355 -11.33 -20.63 -7.54
C VAL A 355 -10.86 -21.04 -6.14
N CYS A 356 -9.68 -21.67 -6.08
CA CYS A 356 -8.99 -22.09 -4.87
C CYS A 356 -7.49 -22.14 -5.14
N SER A 357 -6.69 -22.38 -4.11
CA SER A 357 -5.23 -22.35 -4.24
C SER A 357 -4.72 -23.39 -5.23
N GLU A 358 -5.34 -24.57 -5.29
CA GLU A 358 -4.95 -25.63 -6.21
C GLU A 358 -5.29 -25.28 -7.67
N THR A 359 -6.48 -24.75 -7.94
CA THR A 359 -6.88 -24.40 -9.32
C THR A 359 -6.07 -23.24 -9.88
N MET A 360 -5.59 -22.33 -9.02
CA MET A 360 -4.71 -21.23 -9.45
C MET A 360 -3.25 -21.67 -9.61
N ALA A 361 -2.72 -22.46 -8.67
CA ALA A 361 -1.27 -22.63 -8.57
C ALA A 361 -0.73 -23.90 -9.23
N CYS A 362 -1.51 -24.98 -9.31
CA CYS A 362 -1.04 -26.26 -9.85
C CYS A 362 -0.97 -26.34 -11.38
N PRO A 363 -1.78 -25.62 -12.18
CA PRO A 363 -1.57 -25.55 -13.63
C PRO A 363 -0.22 -24.92 -14.02
N ILE A 364 0.38 -24.14 -13.12
CA ILE A 364 1.66 -23.46 -13.34
C ILE A 364 2.80 -24.41 -12.98
N THR A 365 3.36 -25.07 -14.00
CA THR A 365 4.36 -26.15 -13.86
C THR A 365 5.77 -25.75 -14.29
N ASP A 366 5.95 -24.55 -14.82
CA ASP A 366 7.23 -24.06 -15.35
C ASP A 366 8.27 -23.71 -14.27
N GLY A 367 7.88 -23.71 -12.99
CA GLY A 367 8.74 -23.30 -11.88
C GLY A 367 9.11 -21.81 -11.92
N GLY A 368 8.40 -21.00 -12.70
CA GLY A 368 8.67 -19.58 -12.86
C GLY A 368 8.31 -18.73 -11.65
N LEU A 369 8.54 -17.42 -11.76
CA LEU A 369 8.34 -16.46 -10.66
C LEU A 369 6.90 -16.43 -10.14
N ILE A 370 5.89 -16.64 -10.99
CA ILE A 370 4.49 -16.73 -10.55
C ILE A 370 4.32 -17.91 -9.59
N ARG A 371 4.81 -19.10 -9.98
CA ARG A 371 4.76 -20.31 -9.15
C ARG A 371 5.52 -20.14 -7.85
N GLN A 372 6.68 -19.49 -7.90
CA GLN A 372 7.49 -19.18 -6.73
C GLN A 372 6.76 -18.26 -5.75
N CYS A 373 6.20 -17.14 -6.21
CA CYS A 373 5.44 -16.21 -5.37
C CYS A 373 4.23 -16.89 -4.71
N MET A 374 3.48 -17.73 -5.45
CA MET A 374 2.38 -18.50 -4.88
C MET A 374 2.86 -19.51 -3.83
N HIS A 375 3.95 -20.24 -4.11
CA HIS A 375 4.53 -21.18 -3.15
C HIS A 375 4.99 -20.48 -1.87
N ASP A 376 5.68 -19.36 -2.02
CA ASP A 376 6.30 -18.61 -0.92
C ASP A 376 5.28 -17.92 -0.01
N SER A 377 4.11 -17.60 -0.56
CA SER A 377 3.02 -16.92 0.16
C SER A 377 1.84 -17.82 0.52
N LEU A 378 1.96 -19.14 0.31
CA LEU A 378 0.90 -20.11 0.60
C LEU A 378 0.66 -20.23 2.11
N VAL A 379 -0.58 -19.99 2.54
CA VAL A 379 -1.03 -20.27 3.90
C VAL A 379 -1.31 -21.77 4.03
N THR A 380 -0.46 -22.49 4.77
CA THR A 380 -0.54 -23.96 4.87
C THR A 380 -1.55 -24.43 5.91
N SER A 381 -1.86 -23.62 6.92
CA SER A 381 -2.83 -23.92 7.98
C SER A 381 -3.55 -22.66 8.47
N PRO A 382 -4.74 -22.80 9.08
CA PRO A 382 -5.42 -21.69 9.77
C PRO A 382 -4.53 -21.05 10.83
N SER A 383 -4.82 -19.79 11.16
CA SER A 383 -4.14 -19.09 12.25
C SER A 383 -4.40 -19.78 13.58
N VAL A 384 -3.37 -19.88 14.42
CA VAL A 384 -3.49 -20.40 15.80
C VAL A 384 -3.91 -19.31 16.79
N LYS A 385 -3.91 -18.05 16.38
CA LYS A 385 -4.31 -16.87 17.16
C LYS A 385 -5.50 -16.18 16.49
N PRO A 386 -6.45 -15.60 17.24
CA PRO A 386 -7.43 -14.70 16.64
C PRO A 386 -6.74 -13.48 16.03
N ALA A 387 -7.43 -12.81 15.11
CA ALA A 387 -7.03 -11.49 14.63
C ALA A 387 -6.85 -10.51 15.81
N CYS A 388 -5.98 -9.52 15.63
CA CYS A 388 -5.75 -8.47 16.62
C CYS A 388 -7.06 -7.73 16.98
N ASN A 389 -7.13 -7.14 18.17
CA ASN A 389 -8.29 -6.37 18.60
C ASN A 389 -8.37 -5.06 17.83
N LEU A 390 -9.48 -4.86 17.12
CA LEU A 390 -9.72 -3.65 16.35
C LEU A 390 -9.74 -2.41 17.28
N PRO A 391 -8.94 -1.36 17.00
CA PRO A 391 -8.99 -0.13 17.78
C PRO A 391 -10.35 0.55 17.65
N GLN A 392 -10.69 1.34 18.68
CA GLN A 392 -11.91 2.13 18.66
C GLN A 392 -11.90 3.12 17.47
N PRO A 393 -13.06 3.42 16.87
CA PRO A 393 -13.17 4.47 15.87
C PRO A 393 -12.63 5.81 16.39
N TYR A 394 -12.36 6.75 15.49
CA TYR A 394 -12.07 8.12 15.90
C TYR A 394 -13.27 8.74 16.62
N GLU A 395 -13.01 9.29 17.80
CA GLU A 395 -14.00 10.08 18.54
C GLU A 395 -14.24 11.45 17.87
N ASP A 396 -15.29 12.15 18.30
CA ASP A 396 -15.65 13.45 17.76
C ASP A 396 -14.49 14.45 17.85
N GLY A 397 -14.09 14.95 16.68
CA GLY A 397 -12.97 15.88 16.53
C GLY A 397 -11.58 15.25 16.72
N GLU A 398 -11.45 13.99 17.13
CA GLU A 398 -10.15 13.32 17.27
C GLU A 398 -9.45 13.18 15.91
N LEU A 399 -10.16 12.69 14.90
CA LEU A 399 -9.64 12.58 13.54
C LEU A 399 -9.18 13.95 13.02
N LYS A 400 -9.97 15.00 13.28
CA LYS A 400 -9.62 16.36 12.88
C LYS A 400 -8.32 16.83 13.54
N ARG A 401 -8.17 16.64 14.86
CA ARG A 401 -6.94 16.98 15.59
C ARG A 401 -5.74 16.19 15.09
N PHE A 402 -5.93 14.90 14.76
CA PHE A 402 -4.88 14.06 14.20
C PHE A 402 -4.39 14.58 12.84
N LEU A 403 -5.32 14.90 11.94
CA LEU A 403 -5.01 15.49 10.63
C LEU A 403 -4.35 16.87 10.76
N GLU A 404 -4.84 17.71 11.67
CA GLU A 404 -4.22 19.01 11.98
C GLU A 404 -2.80 18.86 12.53
N LYS A 405 -2.54 17.84 13.37
CA LYS A 405 -1.18 17.53 13.85
C LYS A 405 -0.24 17.20 12.68
N GLN A 406 -0.68 16.35 11.75
CA GLN A 406 0.10 16.02 10.55
C GLN A 406 0.37 17.28 9.72
N GLU A 407 -0.67 18.06 9.41
CA GLU A 407 -0.54 19.27 8.59
C GLU A 407 0.36 20.33 9.25
N ASN A 408 0.25 20.53 10.56
CA ASN A 408 1.09 21.47 11.29
C ASN A 408 2.57 21.06 11.26
N ALA A 409 2.87 19.77 11.37
CA ALA A 409 4.24 19.26 11.27
C ALA A 409 4.83 19.48 9.86
N GLU A 410 4.01 19.33 8.80
CA GLU A 410 4.45 19.67 7.43
C GLU A 410 4.75 21.17 7.29
N ARG A 411 3.84 22.03 7.76
CA ARG A 411 4.02 23.50 7.69
C ARG A 411 5.25 23.98 8.47
N GLU A 412 5.59 23.33 9.57
CA GLU A 412 6.80 23.65 10.33
C GLU A 412 8.08 23.38 9.53
N VAL A 413 8.15 22.24 8.84
CA VAL A 413 9.27 21.90 7.94
C VAL A 413 9.35 22.86 6.75
N GLU A 414 8.21 23.23 6.16
CA GLU A 414 8.15 24.23 5.09
C GLU A 414 8.72 25.58 5.55
N LYS A 415 8.31 26.03 6.75
CA LYS A 415 8.82 27.26 7.36
C LYS A 415 10.35 27.20 7.57
N TRP A 416 10.88 26.12 8.15
CA TRP A 416 12.33 25.98 8.34
C TRP A 416 13.09 26.00 7.02
N THR A 417 12.52 25.40 5.98
CA THR A 417 13.11 25.40 4.63
C THR A 417 13.17 26.82 4.07
N ASP A 418 12.07 27.55 4.14
CA ASP A 418 11.99 28.91 3.60
C ASP A 418 12.93 29.87 4.35
N GLU A 419 12.99 29.79 5.68
CA GLU A 419 13.93 30.56 6.51
C GLU A 419 15.40 30.24 6.17
N TYR A 420 15.72 28.96 5.97
CA TYR A 420 17.06 28.54 5.57
C TYR A 420 17.49 29.18 4.25
N TRP A 421 16.63 29.13 3.23
CA TRP A 421 16.94 29.68 1.90
C TRP A 421 16.91 31.20 1.85
N GLU A 422 16.12 31.86 2.71
CA GLU A 422 16.20 33.31 2.88
C GLU A 422 17.57 33.74 3.41
N VAL A 423 18.15 32.98 4.34
CA VAL A 423 19.51 33.23 4.84
C VAL A 423 20.57 32.92 3.78
N GLN A 424 20.50 31.76 3.10
CA GLN A 424 21.47 31.40 2.06
C GLN A 424 21.49 32.39 0.90
N SER A 425 20.32 32.87 0.46
CA SER A 425 20.23 33.85 -0.63
C SER A 425 20.89 35.19 -0.27
N LYS A 426 20.81 35.64 1.00
CA LYS A 426 21.51 36.84 1.48
C LYS A 426 23.02 36.66 1.53
N ILE A 427 23.51 35.48 1.94
CA ILE A 427 24.94 35.16 1.95
C ILE A 427 25.52 35.17 0.52
N LEU A 428 24.74 34.74 -0.47
CA LEU A 428 25.17 34.65 -1.87
C LEU A 428 25.17 35.98 -2.64
N GLN A 429 24.46 36.99 -2.12
CA GLN A 429 24.44 38.34 -2.70
C GLN A 429 25.62 39.20 -2.21
N GLN A 430 26.38 38.72 -1.22
CA GLN A 430 27.67 39.26 -0.77
C GLN A 430 28.81 38.47 -1.44
#